data_AF-A0AAE0U1S7-F1
#
_entry.id   AF-A0AAE0U1S7-F1
#
_cell.length_a   1.000
_cell.length_b   1.000
_cell.length_c   1.000
_cell.angle_alpha   90.00
_cell.angle_beta   90.00
_cell.angle_gamma   90.00
#
_symmetry.space_group_name_H-M   'P 1'
#
loop_
_entity.id
_entity.type
_entity.pdbx_description
1 polymer ?
#
loop_
_entity_poly.entity_id
_entity_poly.type
_entity_poly.pdbx_seq_one_letter_code
_entity_poly.pdbx_strand_id
1 'polypeptide(L)'
;MLLLSLVQGTALLAAASSVTAYVPASTIQTDVLATKALVNLAAYSLHDSNTKTCTLLNAAKRREWGSLSARERIAYTDAIKCLMNKPSHHTATEVPGAKSRYDDFVAVHMNQTLKIHGTANFLSWHRVFTWAYEQALRNECGYAGYQPYWNWGKSAFDPLGSPMFDGTSTSMSGNGLFAEHNCTNGLPTKLNCIPPGAGGGCVQTGPFANMSVNLGPISPALASADLGGVAPSFFAYNPRCLRRDVSQWVSSRWTRDIDSYVLITQHDNVGSFQTAMQGDFAAGNYGVHTGGHFTIGGDPGGDLFTSPGDPAFYLHHAQIDRTWWIWQNVNLKKLRGRTNAIAGTITLNNNPPSRNGTLEDIVDLGVNAAPVELGDVMSTMGLAGGPLCYVYV
;
A
#
# COMPACT_ATOMS: atom_id res chain seq x y z
N MET A 1 -68.87 9.96 35.69
CA MET A 1 -67.65 10.78 35.57
C MET A 1 -66.55 9.89 35.01
N LEU A 2 -66.25 10.06 33.72
CA LEU A 2 -65.10 9.48 33.04
C LEU A 2 -63.80 10.07 33.60
N LEU A 3 -62.81 9.25 33.91
CA LEU A 3 -61.42 9.69 34.05
C LEU A 3 -60.55 8.79 33.18
N LEU A 4 -60.20 9.32 32.01
CA LEU A 4 -59.23 8.74 31.08
C LEU A 4 -57.83 8.83 31.68
N SER A 5 -57.13 7.70 31.69
CA SER A 5 -55.68 7.61 31.88
C SER A 5 -54.96 8.09 30.62
N LEU A 6 -54.22 9.20 30.70
CA LEU A 6 -53.24 9.59 29.68
C LEU A 6 -51.94 8.80 29.89
N VAL A 7 -51.65 7.87 28.97
CA VAL A 7 -50.31 7.32 28.78
C VAL A 7 -49.59 8.22 27.78
N GLN A 8 -48.58 8.97 28.24
CA GLN A 8 -47.67 9.69 27.34
C GLN A 8 -46.69 8.67 26.73
N GLY A 9 -46.95 8.29 25.48
CA GLY A 9 -46.00 7.55 24.67
C GLY A 9 -44.92 8.49 24.13
N THR A 10 -43.68 8.31 24.55
CA THR A 10 -42.51 8.92 23.91
C THR A 10 -42.26 8.19 22.58
N ALA A 11 -42.66 8.81 21.48
CA ALA A 11 -42.28 8.37 20.14
C ALA A 11 -40.79 8.66 19.92
N LEU A 12 -39.94 7.63 20.02
CA LEU A 12 -38.58 7.66 19.48
C LEU A 12 -38.68 7.75 17.95
N LEU A 13 -38.51 8.96 17.41
CA LEU A 13 -38.20 9.16 16.01
C LEU A 13 -36.78 8.62 15.77
N ALA A 14 -36.70 7.36 15.34
CA ALA A 14 -35.48 6.83 14.74
C ALA A 14 -35.24 7.63 13.46
N ALA A 15 -34.26 8.55 13.49
CA ALA A 15 -33.73 9.15 12.28
C ALA A 15 -33.12 8.01 11.45
N ALA A 16 -33.82 7.59 10.40
CA ALA A 16 -33.25 6.71 9.40
C ALA A 16 -32.14 7.47 8.70
N SER A 17 -30.90 7.27 9.13
CA SER A 17 -29.71 7.73 8.43
C SER A 17 -29.77 7.15 7.02
N SER A 18 -30.06 7.97 6.01
CA SER A 18 -29.94 7.54 4.63
C SER A 18 -28.47 7.24 4.37
N VAL A 19 -28.10 5.96 4.36
CA VAL A 19 -26.77 5.51 3.96
C VAL A 19 -26.63 5.88 2.50
N THR A 20 -25.96 7.00 2.22
CA THR A 20 -25.64 7.41 0.86
C THR A 20 -24.65 6.40 0.30
N ALA A 21 -25.00 5.75 -0.81
CA ALA A 21 -24.10 4.83 -1.47
C ALA A 21 -22.79 5.55 -1.87
N TYR A 22 -21.66 4.91 -1.64
CA TYR A 22 -20.34 5.44 -2.01
C TYR A 22 -20.28 5.77 -3.51
N VAL A 23 -19.83 6.98 -3.82
CA VAL A 23 -19.58 7.43 -5.20
C VAL A 23 -18.09 7.72 -5.34
N PRO A 24 -17.35 6.98 -6.20
CA PRO A 24 -15.94 7.22 -6.40
C PRO A 24 -15.73 8.61 -7.03
N ALA A 25 -14.74 9.33 -6.54
CA ALA A 25 -14.30 10.57 -7.16
C ALA A 25 -13.66 10.31 -8.54
N SER A 26 -13.71 11.31 -9.41
CA SER A 26 -13.18 11.20 -10.76
C SER A 26 -11.68 10.98 -10.77
N THR A 27 -11.24 10.00 -11.57
CA THR A 27 -9.81 9.69 -11.82
C THR A 27 -9.40 9.92 -13.28
N ILE A 28 -10.18 10.73 -14.01
CA ILE A 28 -10.05 10.86 -15.46
C ILE A 28 -8.66 11.30 -15.90
N GLN A 29 -7.96 12.13 -15.11
CA GLN A 29 -6.64 12.62 -15.50
C GLN A 29 -5.65 11.46 -15.52
N THR A 30 -5.57 10.68 -14.44
CA THR A 30 -4.65 9.53 -14.38
C THR A 30 -5.11 8.37 -15.26
N ASP A 31 -6.41 8.19 -15.50
CA ASP A 31 -6.92 7.15 -16.40
C ASP A 31 -6.54 7.40 -17.87
N VAL A 32 -6.54 8.67 -18.31
CA VAL A 32 -6.01 9.06 -19.63
C VAL A 32 -4.51 8.78 -19.73
N LEU A 33 -3.73 9.10 -18.69
CA LEU A 33 -2.29 8.81 -18.66
C LEU A 33 -2.01 7.31 -18.67
N ALA A 34 -2.78 6.52 -17.93
CA ALA A 34 -2.65 5.06 -17.88
C ALA A 34 -2.98 4.42 -19.25
N THR A 35 -4.04 4.88 -19.92
CA THR A 35 -4.38 4.43 -21.27
C THR A 35 -3.25 4.74 -22.25
N LYS A 36 -2.72 5.97 -22.22
CA LYS A 36 -1.59 6.37 -23.06
C LYS A 36 -0.32 5.56 -22.78
N ALA A 37 -0.04 5.29 -21.49
CA ALA A 37 1.07 4.44 -21.08
C ALA A 37 0.95 3.03 -21.64
N LEU A 38 -0.24 2.41 -21.58
CA LEU A 38 -0.47 1.08 -22.14
C LEU A 38 -0.27 1.04 -23.66
N VAL A 39 -0.80 2.03 -24.38
CA VAL A 39 -0.64 2.14 -25.84
C VAL A 39 0.84 2.31 -26.22
N ASN A 40 1.58 3.16 -25.52
CA ASN A 40 3.01 3.34 -25.78
C ASN A 40 3.81 2.08 -25.47
N LEU A 41 3.48 1.37 -24.39
CA LEU A 41 4.11 0.09 -24.04
C LEU A 41 3.84 -0.96 -25.12
N ALA A 42 2.62 -1.01 -25.67
CA ALA A 42 2.28 -1.88 -26.80
C ALA A 42 3.10 -1.56 -28.04
N ALA A 43 3.18 -0.29 -28.42
CA ALA A 43 4.00 0.15 -29.55
C ALA A 43 5.48 -0.17 -29.35
N TYR A 44 6.00 0.05 -28.13
CA TYR A 44 7.39 -0.29 -27.79
C TYR A 44 7.66 -1.79 -27.87
N SER A 45 6.73 -2.62 -27.38
CA SER A 45 6.86 -4.08 -27.37
C SER A 45 6.83 -4.69 -28.77
N LEU A 46 6.15 -4.07 -29.73
CA LEU A 46 6.14 -4.52 -31.15
C LEU A 46 7.48 -4.27 -31.86
N HIS A 47 8.23 -3.25 -31.46
CA HIS A 47 9.50 -2.87 -32.10
C HIS A 47 10.74 -3.48 -31.44
N ASP A 48 10.62 -3.99 -30.22
CA ASP A 48 11.72 -4.58 -29.43
C ASP A 48 11.58 -6.11 -29.41
N SER A 49 11.70 -6.70 -30.60
CA SER A 49 11.41 -8.11 -30.93
C SER A 49 12.53 -9.08 -30.56
N ASN A 50 13.08 -8.98 -29.35
CA ASN A 50 13.80 -10.13 -28.78
C ASN A 50 12.76 -11.08 -28.17
N THR A 51 13.02 -12.39 -28.24
CA THR A 51 12.12 -13.47 -27.78
C THR A 51 11.84 -13.36 -26.27
N LYS A 52 10.93 -12.47 -25.89
CA LYS A 52 10.50 -12.26 -24.51
C LYS A 52 9.44 -13.32 -24.19
N THR A 53 9.66 -14.06 -23.11
CA THR A 53 8.65 -14.95 -22.50
C THR A 53 7.40 -14.19 -22.08
N CYS A 54 7.54 -12.87 -21.83
CA CYS A 54 6.43 -11.98 -21.53
C CYS A 54 5.99 -11.14 -22.74
N THR A 55 4.68 -11.08 -22.96
CA THR A 55 3.99 -10.32 -24.00
C THR A 55 2.73 -9.68 -23.43
N LEU A 56 2.14 -8.70 -24.12
CA LEU A 56 0.85 -8.15 -23.69
C LEU A 56 -0.31 -9.17 -23.72
N LEU A 57 -0.14 -10.29 -24.43
CA LEU A 57 -1.15 -11.34 -24.51
C LEU A 57 -1.17 -12.24 -23.27
N ASN A 58 0.00 -12.51 -22.68
CA ASN A 58 0.13 -13.38 -21.51
C ASN A 58 0.46 -12.62 -20.21
N ALA A 59 0.73 -11.32 -20.28
CA ALA A 59 0.92 -10.48 -19.11
C ALA A 59 -0.30 -10.52 -18.18
N ALA A 60 -0.04 -10.75 -16.90
CA ALA A 60 -1.04 -10.64 -15.86
C ALA A 60 -1.65 -9.24 -15.83
N LYS A 61 -2.93 -9.14 -15.51
CA LYS A 61 -3.68 -7.88 -15.46
C LYS A 61 -3.95 -7.51 -14.01
N ARG A 62 -3.23 -6.53 -13.48
CA ARG A 62 -3.50 -5.95 -12.17
C ARG A 62 -4.61 -4.91 -12.29
N ARG A 63 -5.67 -5.07 -11.50
CA ARG A 63 -6.93 -4.32 -11.61
C ARG A 63 -7.23 -3.52 -10.36
N GLU A 64 -7.99 -2.44 -10.53
CA GLU A 64 -8.43 -1.61 -9.41
C GLU A 64 -9.36 -2.39 -8.48
N TRP A 65 -9.14 -2.30 -7.16
CA TRP A 65 -9.89 -3.05 -6.14
C TRP A 65 -11.42 -2.92 -6.25
N GLY A 66 -11.91 -1.68 -6.40
CA GLY A 66 -13.34 -1.39 -6.57
C GLY A 66 -13.94 -1.92 -7.88
N SER A 67 -13.12 -2.28 -8.87
CA SER A 67 -13.56 -2.91 -10.12
C SER A 67 -13.70 -4.44 -10.02
N LEU A 68 -13.19 -5.04 -8.94
CA LEU A 68 -13.32 -6.46 -8.69
C LEU A 68 -14.73 -6.80 -8.15
N SER A 69 -15.27 -7.92 -8.59
CA SER A 69 -16.48 -8.49 -8.02
C SER A 69 -16.30 -8.84 -6.53
N ALA A 70 -17.41 -8.93 -5.79
CA ALA A 70 -17.38 -9.38 -4.40
C ALA A 70 -16.65 -10.72 -4.23
N ARG A 71 -16.85 -11.66 -5.16
CA ARG A 71 -16.19 -12.98 -5.15
C ARG A 71 -14.68 -12.85 -5.32
N GLU A 72 -14.22 -12.02 -6.25
CA GLU A 72 -12.78 -11.79 -6.47
C GLU A 72 -12.12 -11.13 -5.25
N ARG A 73 -12.81 -10.17 -4.61
CA ARG A 73 -12.34 -9.51 -3.37
C ARG A 73 -12.24 -10.49 -2.21
N ILE A 74 -13.24 -11.35 -2.02
CA ILE A 74 -13.22 -12.40 -1.00
C ILE A 74 -12.10 -13.41 -1.28
N ALA A 75 -11.96 -13.87 -2.53
CA ALA A 75 -10.89 -14.81 -2.88
C ALA A 75 -9.49 -14.26 -2.59
N TYR A 76 -9.28 -12.94 -2.78
CA TYR A 76 -8.04 -12.28 -2.41
C TYR A 76 -7.86 -12.24 -0.88
N THR A 77 -8.86 -11.79 -0.11
CA THR A 77 -8.75 -11.72 1.36
C THR A 77 -8.61 -13.09 2.02
N ASP A 78 -9.23 -14.13 1.47
CA ASP A 78 -9.06 -15.52 1.92
C ASP A 78 -7.64 -16.03 1.68
N ALA A 79 -7.00 -15.66 0.56
CA ALA A 79 -5.60 -15.99 0.31
C ALA A 79 -4.65 -15.29 1.32
N ILE A 80 -4.94 -14.05 1.71
CA ILE A 80 -4.18 -13.36 2.77
C ILE A 80 -4.31 -14.12 4.10
N LYS A 81 -5.54 -14.48 4.49
CA LYS A 81 -5.77 -15.28 5.71
C LYS A 81 -5.06 -16.62 5.67
N CYS A 82 -4.98 -17.24 4.49
CA CYS A 82 -4.19 -18.45 4.31
C CYS A 82 -2.69 -18.21 4.61
N LEU A 83 -2.08 -17.12 4.13
CA LEU A 83 -0.70 -16.78 4.48
C LEU A 83 -0.52 -16.50 5.98
N MET A 84 -1.50 -15.85 6.62
CA MET A 84 -1.51 -15.62 8.07
C MET A 84 -1.59 -16.94 8.88
N ASN A 85 -2.10 -18.02 8.29
CA ASN A 85 -2.22 -19.32 8.94
C ASN A 85 -1.08 -20.31 8.61
N LYS A 86 -0.25 -20.02 7.60
CA LYS A 86 0.92 -20.85 7.28
C LYS A 86 2.08 -20.50 8.19
N PRO A 87 2.91 -21.46 8.61
CA PRO A 87 4.05 -21.19 9.48
C PRO A 87 5.09 -20.29 8.80
N SER A 88 5.70 -19.41 9.57
CA SER A 88 6.84 -18.60 9.14
C SER A 88 7.99 -19.49 8.62
N HIS A 89 8.69 -19.00 7.58
CA HIS A 89 9.93 -19.59 7.07
C HIS A 89 11.15 -19.14 7.88
N HIS A 90 11.06 -18.05 8.64
CA HIS A 90 12.11 -17.68 9.59
C HIS A 90 12.15 -18.65 10.77
N THR A 91 13.35 -18.93 11.26
CA THR A 91 13.50 -19.65 12.52
C THR A 91 13.14 -18.75 13.70
N ALA A 92 12.71 -19.36 14.81
CA ALA A 92 12.41 -18.64 16.04
C ALA A 92 13.63 -17.91 16.65
N THR A 93 14.85 -18.26 16.22
CA THR A 93 16.09 -17.58 16.59
C THR A 93 16.37 -16.35 15.73
N GLU A 94 15.99 -16.36 14.45
CA GLU A 94 16.20 -15.22 13.54
C GLU A 94 15.16 -14.13 13.77
N VAL A 95 13.87 -14.52 13.81
CA VAL A 95 12.75 -13.59 13.97
C VAL A 95 11.75 -14.19 14.97
N PRO A 96 11.99 -14.06 16.29
CA PRO A 96 11.15 -14.69 17.33
C PRO A 96 9.67 -14.33 17.26
N GLY A 97 9.35 -13.14 16.76
CA GLY A 97 7.99 -12.63 16.60
C GLY A 97 7.26 -13.10 15.34
N ALA A 98 7.95 -13.64 14.34
CA ALA A 98 7.29 -14.18 13.16
C ALA A 98 6.58 -15.50 13.53
N LYS A 99 5.27 -15.55 13.31
CA LYS A 99 4.44 -16.76 13.54
C LYS A 99 3.84 -17.28 12.24
N SER A 100 3.75 -16.44 11.22
CA SER A 100 3.12 -16.76 9.96
C SER A 100 3.98 -16.43 8.74
N ARG A 101 3.64 -17.00 7.58
CA ARG A 101 4.22 -16.57 6.29
C ARG A 101 3.96 -15.10 5.99
N TYR A 102 2.84 -14.57 6.47
CA TYR A 102 2.55 -13.14 6.37
C TYR A 102 3.56 -12.30 7.18
N ASP A 103 3.95 -12.76 8.38
CA ASP A 103 4.94 -12.08 9.21
C ASP A 103 6.34 -12.04 8.56
N ASP A 104 6.67 -13.00 7.69
CA ASP A 104 7.96 -13.00 6.98
C ASP A 104 8.10 -11.81 6.02
N PHE A 105 7.00 -11.37 5.41
CA PHE A 105 6.98 -10.14 4.61
C PHE A 105 7.19 -8.91 5.50
N VAL A 106 6.52 -8.87 6.65
CA VAL A 106 6.68 -7.78 7.63
C VAL A 106 8.12 -7.73 8.14
N ALA A 107 8.71 -8.87 8.51
CA ALA A 107 10.06 -8.97 9.05
C ALA A 107 11.13 -8.51 8.04
N VAL A 108 11.03 -8.92 6.78
CA VAL A 108 11.96 -8.51 5.72
C VAL A 108 11.89 -7.00 5.48
N HIS A 109 10.69 -6.43 5.41
CA HIS A 109 10.52 -4.99 5.28
C HIS A 109 11.09 -4.23 6.49
N MET A 110 10.79 -4.68 7.72
CA MET A 110 11.37 -4.10 8.94
C MET A 110 12.91 -4.08 8.87
N ASN A 111 13.52 -5.23 8.56
CA ASN A 111 14.97 -5.38 8.50
C ASN A 111 15.63 -4.44 7.49
N GLN A 112 14.94 -4.15 6.39
CA GLN A 112 15.51 -3.41 5.26
C GLN A 112 15.04 -1.95 5.17
N THR A 113 14.13 -1.51 6.06
CA THR A 113 13.45 -0.20 6.01
C THR A 113 14.40 0.98 5.72
N LEU A 114 15.56 1.02 6.36
CA LEU A 114 16.56 2.11 6.22
C LEU A 114 17.39 2.04 4.91
N LYS A 115 17.15 1.04 4.07
CA LYS A 115 17.84 0.81 2.79
C LYS A 115 16.88 0.73 1.60
N ILE A 116 15.57 0.87 1.84
CA ILE A 116 14.51 0.73 0.81
C ILE A 116 13.59 1.95 0.73
N HIS A 117 13.78 2.96 1.59
CA HIS A 117 13.08 4.24 1.56
C HIS A 117 14.09 5.37 1.43
N GLY A 118 13.76 6.42 0.68
CA GLY A 118 14.68 7.52 0.39
C GLY A 118 15.96 7.05 -0.32
N THR A 119 15.90 5.92 -1.02
CA THR A 119 17.02 5.21 -1.64
C THR A 119 16.83 5.03 -3.15
N ALA A 120 17.88 4.60 -3.83
CA ALA A 120 17.87 4.30 -5.26
C ALA A 120 16.95 3.15 -5.67
N ASN A 121 16.75 2.17 -4.78
CA ASN A 121 15.94 0.99 -5.03
C ASN A 121 14.50 1.10 -4.48
N PHE A 122 14.06 2.25 -3.96
CA PHE A 122 12.73 2.39 -3.35
C PHE A 122 11.61 1.83 -4.26
N LEU A 123 11.58 2.27 -5.52
CA LEU A 123 10.54 1.86 -6.46
C LEU A 123 10.67 0.38 -6.89
N SER A 124 11.88 -0.06 -7.23
CA SER A 124 12.14 -1.42 -7.72
C SER A 124 11.99 -2.47 -6.62
N TRP A 125 12.47 -2.19 -5.41
CA TRP A 125 12.33 -3.09 -4.27
C TRP A 125 10.85 -3.32 -3.93
N HIS A 126 10.05 -2.26 -3.83
CA HIS A 126 8.62 -2.39 -3.52
C HIS A 126 7.81 -3.06 -4.64
N ARG A 127 8.22 -2.89 -5.92
CA ARG A 127 7.69 -3.65 -7.06
C ARG A 127 7.90 -5.15 -6.87
N VAL A 128 9.13 -5.58 -6.58
CA VAL A 128 9.45 -7.01 -6.38
C VAL A 128 8.80 -7.54 -5.10
N PHE A 129 8.78 -6.76 -4.02
CA PHE A 129 8.12 -7.13 -2.76
C PHE A 129 6.63 -7.41 -2.95
N THR A 130 5.94 -6.52 -3.67
CA THR A 130 4.52 -6.69 -4.02
C THR A 130 4.29 -7.88 -4.97
N TRP A 131 5.20 -8.11 -5.92
CA TRP A 131 5.16 -9.27 -6.80
C TRP A 131 5.40 -10.59 -6.06
N ALA A 132 6.37 -10.64 -5.15
CA ALA A 132 6.67 -11.82 -4.34
C ALA A 132 5.49 -12.17 -3.43
N TYR A 133 4.82 -11.16 -2.86
CA TYR A 133 3.59 -11.33 -2.10
C TYR A 133 2.48 -11.94 -2.97
N GLU A 134 2.27 -11.42 -4.18
CA GLU A 134 1.35 -12.00 -5.15
C GLU A 134 1.70 -13.47 -5.45
N GLN A 135 2.98 -13.80 -5.65
CA GLN A 135 3.41 -15.18 -5.89
C GLN A 135 3.14 -16.09 -4.70
N ALA A 136 3.34 -15.62 -3.46
CA ALA A 136 3.02 -16.39 -2.25
C ALA A 136 1.51 -16.67 -2.17
N LEU A 137 0.66 -15.67 -2.42
CA LEU A 137 -0.80 -15.86 -2.47
C LEU A 137 -1.20 -16.92 -3.52
N ARG A 138 -0.61 -16.85 -4.71
CA ARG A 138 -0.95 -17.75 -5.83
C ARG A 138 -0.42 -19.17 -5.60
N ASN A 139 0.86 -19.30 -5.28
CA ASN A 139 1.57 -20.58 -5.29
C ASN A 139 1.46 -21.32 -3.96
N GLU A 140 1.28 -20.62 -2.84
CA GLU A 140 1.15 -21.25 -1.52
C GLU A 140 -0.33 -21.36 -1.07
N CYS A 141 -1.17 -20.42 -1.50
CA CYS A 141 -2.57 -20.29 -1.06
C CYS A 141 -3.62 -20.46 -2.16
N GLY A 142 -3.23 -20.82 -3.38
CA GLY A 142 -4.14 -21.15 -4.47
C GLY A 142 -4.94 -19.96 -5.01
N TYR A 143 -4.50 -18.73 -4.77
CA TYR A 143 -5.15 -17.55 -5.32
C TYR A 143 -5.06 -17.55 -6.85
N ALA A 144 -6.20 -17.52 -7.54
CA ALA A 144 -6.23 -17.53 -9.01
C ALA A 144 -6.09 -16.14 -9.64
N GLY A 145 -6.35 -15.07 -8.87
CA GLY A 145 -6.26 -13.68 -9.34
C GLY A 145 -4.86 -13.09 -9.22
N TYR A 146 -4.70 -11.84 -9.63
CA TYR A 146 -3.44 -11.09 -9.55
C TYR A 146 -3.57 -9.92 -8.58
N GLN A 147 -2.45 -9.32 -8.19
CA GLN A 147 -2.44 -8.26 -7.18
C GLN A 147 -3.35 -7.08 -7.57
N PRO A 148 -4.41 -6.79 -6.78
CA PRO A 148 -5.20 -5.60 -7.00
C PRO A 148 -4.46 -4.35 -6.51
N TYR A 149 -4.84 -3.20 -7.06
CA TYR A 149 -4.35 -1.89 -6.61
C TYR A 149 -5.48 -1.01 -6.04
N TRP A 150 -5.13 -0.16 -5.09
CA TRP A 150 -6.02 0.83 -4.51
C TRP A 150 -5.83 2.17 -5.21
N ASN A 151 -6.74 2.55 -6.11
CA ASN A 151 -6.71 3.88 -6.72
C ASN A 151 -7.16 4.93 -5.69
N TRP A 152 -6.20 5.58 -5.02
CA TRP A 152 -6.48 6.56 -3.98
C TRP A 152 -7.40 7.69 -4.45
N GLY A 153 -7.26 8.11 -5.71
CA GLY A 153 -8.04 9.20 -6.29
C GLY A 153 -9.54 8.95 -6.20
N LYS A 154 -9.98 7.69 -6.34
CA LYS A 154 -11.40 7.31 -6.23
C LYS A 154 -11.96 7.52 -4.82
N SER A 155 -11.17 7.20 -3.80
CA SER A 155 -11.58 7.24 -2.39
C SER A 155 -11.11 8.51 -1.67
N ALA A 156 -10.53 9.48 -2.37
CA ALA A 156 -9.86 10.63 -1.76
C ALA A 156 -10.77 11.48 -0.87
N PHE A 157 -12.07 11.55 -1.19
CA PHE A 157 -13.06 12.35 -0.46
C PHE A 157 -14.00 11.52 0.42
N ASP A 158 -13.94 10.19 0.35
CA ASP A 158 -14.71 9.29 1.20
C ASP A 158 -13.98 7.94 1.34
N PRO A 159 -12.86 7.89 2.09
CA PRO A 159 -12.12 6.65 2.25
C PRO A 159 -12.89 5.63 3.07
N LEU A 160 -13.68 6.06 4.06
CA LEU A 160 -14.45 5.19 4.95
C LEU A 160 -15.64 4.52 4.24
N GLY A 161 -16.32 5.20 3.32
CA GLY A 161 -17.36 4.59 2.50
C GLY A 161 -16.83 3.73 1.36
N SER A 162 -15.53 3.78 1.07
CA SER A 162 -14.95 3.11 -0.09
C SER A 162 -14.89 1.58 0.05
N PRO A 163 -14.88 0.84 -1.06
CA PRO A 163 -14.69 -0.62 -1.07
C PRO A 163 -13.44 -1.12 -0.33
N MET A 164 -12.46 -0.24 -0.06
CA MET A 164 -11.27 -0.56 0.73
C MET A 164 -11.58 -0.66 2.23
N PHE A 165 -12.38 0.26 2.78
CA PHE A 165 -12.53 0.46 4.22
C PHE A 165 -13.99 0.52 4.72
N ASP A 166 -14.96 0.09 3.89
CA ASP A 166 -16.39 0.05 4.26
C ASP A 166 -16.73 -0.97 5.38
N GLY A 167 -15.77 -1.78 5.82
CA GLY A 167 -15.95 -2.76 6.90
C GLY A 167 -16.79 -3.98 6.52
N THR A 168 -17.21 -4.10 5.27
CA THR A 168 -17.95 -5.26 4.77
C THR A 168 -17.05 -6.49 4.65
N SER A 169 -17.62 -7.66 4.41
CA SER A 169 -16.88 -8.90 4.10
C SER A 169 -16.03 -8.81 2.82
N THR A 170 -16.20 -7.76 2.01
CA THR A 170 -15.48 -7.54 0.75
C THR A 170 -14.44 -6.41 0.83
N SER A 171 -14.15 -5.91 2.02
CA SER A 171 -13.16 -4.85 2.26
C SER A 171 -11.80 -5.39 2.71
N MET A 172 -10.82 -4.50 2.88
CA MET A 172 -9.63 -4.78 3.68
C MET A 172 -9.90 -4.58 5.17
N SER A 173 -11.10 -4.90 5.64
CA SER A 173 -11.68 -4.46 6.93
C SER A 173 -11.91 -2.96 7.02
N GLY A 174 -12.61 -2.54 8.08
CA GLY A 174 -13.05 -1.16 8.26
C GLY A 174 -12.07 -0.28 9.04
N ASN A 175 -12.63 0.79 9.61
CA ASN A 175 -11.94 1.63 10.59
C ASN A 175 -11.71 0.90 11.92
N GLY A 176 -10.81 1.45 12.74
CA GLY A 176 -10.73 1.07 14.14
C GLY A 176 -11.94 1.55 14.93
N LEU A 177 -12.17 0.93 16.10
CA LEU A 177 -13.00 1.55 17.14
C LEU A 177 -12.46 2.93 17.48
N PHE A 178 -13.35 3.83 17.88
CA PHE A 178 -12.94 5.12 18.42
C PHE A 178 -12.06 4.92 19.66
N ALA A 179 -10.88 5.52 19.65
CA ALA A 179 -10.00 5.65 20.80
C ALA A 179 -9.55 7.11 20.88
N GLU A 180 -9.65 7.72 22.05
CA GLU A 180 -9.21 9.12 22.22
C GLU A 180 -7.69 9.21 22.05
N HIS A 181 -7.23 10.08 21.15
CA HIS A 181 -5.81 10.36 20.95
C HIS A 181 -5.58 11.77 20.39
N ASN A 182 -4.34 12.24 20.52
CA ASN A 182 -3.89 13.50 19.92
C ASN A 182 -3.73 13.35 18.40
N CYS A 183 -3.42 14.47 17.73
CA CYS A 183 -3.07 14.43 16.31
C CYS A 183 -1.89 13.47 16.05
N THR A 184 -1.92 12.78 14.91
CA THR A 184 -0.90 11.81 14.51
C THR A 184 0.23 12.53 13.77
N ASN A 185 1.45 12.45 14.31
CA ASN A 185 2.63 13.02 13.69
C ASN A 185 3.18 12.07 12.61
N GLY A 186 2.65 12.17 11.39
CA GLY A 186 3.09 11.31 10.30
C GLY A 186 4.43 11.69 9.66
N LEU A 187 4.88 12.93 9.87
CA LEU A 187 6.14 13.43 9.33
C LEU A 187 7.19 13.63 10.44
N PRO A 188 8.49 13.41 10.17
CA PRO A 188 9.56 13.70 11.13
C PRO A 188 9.58 15.17 11.60
N THR A 189 9.16 16.09 10.74
CA THR A 189 9.08 17.53 11.02
C THR A 189 7.89 17.92 11.89
N LYS A 190 6.93 17.00 12.11
CA LYS A 190 5.65 17.22 12.79
C LYS A 190 4.75 18.28 12.13
N LEU A 191 5.13 18.77 10.95
CA LEU A 191 4.27 19.63 10.15
C LEU A 191 3.06 18.83 9.66
N ASN A 192 1.93 19.52 9.49
CA ASN A 192 0.69 18.91 9.03
C ASN A 192 0.30 17.67 9.88
N CYS A 193 0.32 17.85 11.20
CA CYS A 193 -0.14 16.84 12.14
C CYS A 193 -1.58 16.45 11.82
N ILE A 194 -1.81 15.15 11.65
CA ILE A 194 -3.09 14.63 11.14
C ILE A 194 -4.11 14.71 12.28
N PRO A 195 -5.24 15.42 12.12
CA PRO A 195 -6.27 15.47 13.15
C PRO A 195 -6.76 14.06 13.51
N PRO A 196 -7.06 13.79 14.80
CA PRO A 196 -7.61 12.49 15.19
C PRO A 196 -8.94 12.24 14.46
N GLY A 197 -9.08 11.06 13.87
CA GLY A 197 -10.29 10.64 13.20
C GLY A 197 -11.29 9.97 14.15
N ALA A 198 -12.21 9.21 13.56
CA ALA A 198 -13.21 8.45 14.31
C ALA A 198 -12.72 7.04 14.71
N GLY A 199 -11.45 6.71 14.46
CA GLY A 199 -10.84 5.41 14.77
C GLY A 199 -9.80 5.52 15.89
N GLY A 200 -8.65 4.90 15.67
CA GLY A 200 -7.50 4.86 16.59
C GLY A 200 -7.38 3.55 17.39
N GLY A 201 -8.50 2.86 17.61
CA GLY A 201 -8.59 1.56 18.28
C GLY A 201 -8.51 0.37 17.32
N CYS A 202 -8.82 -0.82 17.88
CA CYS A 202 -8.84 -2.07 17.12
C CYS A 202 -9.92 -2.07 16.03
N VAL A 203 -9.60 -2.61 14.86
CA VAL A 203 -10.56 -2.94 13.80
C VAL A 203 -11.45 -4.11 14.26
N GLN A 204 -12.77 -3.96 14.15
CA GLN A 204 -13.73 -4.98 14.61
C GLN A 204 -14.66 -5.53 13.51
N THR A 205 -14.56 -5.03 12.28
CA THR A 205 -15.41 -5.44 11.16
C THR A 205 -14.59 -5.88 9.95
N GLY A 206 -15.23 -6.63 9.06
CA GLY A 206 -14.62 -7.16 7.84
C GLY A 206 -13.66 -8.34 8.05
N PRO A 207 -12.96 -8.78 6.99
CA PRO A 207 -12.23 -10.05 6.98
C PRO A 207 -11.11 -10.17 8.02
N PHE A 208 -10.50 -9.05 8.43
CA PHE A 208 -9.32 -9.00 9.28
C PHE A 208 -9.60 -8.50 10.71
N ALA A 209 -10.87 -8.46 11.14
CA ALA A 209 -11.24 -8.03 12.50
C ALA A 209 -10.52 -8.81 13.63
N ASN A 210 -10.22 -10.09 13.39
CA ASN A 210 -9.55 -10.97 14.35
C ASN A 210 -8.09 -11.24 13.99
N MET A 211 -7.48 -10.47 13.08
CA MET A 211 -6.07 -10.67 12.75
C MET A 211 -5.18 -10.22 13.92
N SER A 212 -4.04 -10.89 14.09
CA SER A 212 -2.99 -10.45 15.01
C SER A 212 -1.84 -9.81 14.25
N VAL A 213 -1.41 -8.64 14.69
CA VAL A 213 -0.18 -7.98 14.29
C VAL A 213 0.90 -8.44 15.28
N ASN A 214 1.83 -9.27 14.82
CA ASN A 214 2.77 -9.97 15.72
C ASN A 214 4.10 -9.24 15.95
N LEU A 215 4.51 -8.39 14.99
CA LEU A 215 5.79 -7.69 15.00
C LEU A 215 5.60 -6.19 15.26
N GLY A 216 6.67 -5.53 15.72
CA GLY A 216 6.64 -4.11 16.06
C GLY A 216 5.75 -3.77 17.27
N PRO A 217 5.34 -2.51 17.43
CA PRO A 217 5.71 -1.38 16.59
C PRO A 217 7.17 -0.96 16.83
N ILE A 218 7.80 -0.29 15.87
CA ILE A 218 9.20 0.18 15.94
C ILE A 218 9.26 1.71 15.95
N SER A 219 8.44 2.36 15.14
CA SER A 219 8.32 3.82 15.05
C SER A 219 6.84 4.21 14.89
N PRO A 220 5.98 3.94 15.88
CA PRO A 220 4.54 4.18 15.76
C PRO A 220 4.25 5.68 15.72
N ALA A 221 3.49 6.13 14.71
CA ALA A 221 3.01 7.51 14.64
C ALA A 221 1.76 7.75 15.50
N LEU A 222 0.92 6.72 15.70
CA LEU A 222 -0.26 6.81 16.56
C LEU A 222 0.16 6.81 18.03
N ALA A 223 -0.07 7.93 18.71
CA ALA A 223 0.15 8.06 20.15
C ALA A 223 -1.11 7.65 20.94
N SER A 224 -1.38 6.34 21.03
CA SER A 224 -2.45 5.78 21.87
C SER A 224 -1.88 5.13 23.12
N ALA A 225 -2.46 5.40 24.29
CA ALA A 225 -2.07 4.76 25.55
C ALA A 225 -2.19 3.23 25.50
N ASP A 226 -3.16 2.72 24.73
CA ASP A 226 -3.48 1.29 24.64
C ASP A 226 -2.53 0.51 23.70
N LEU A 227 -1.64 1.20 22.96
CA LEU A 227 -0.69 0.57 22.05
C LEU A 227 0.50 -0.08 22.78
N GLY A 228 0.70 0.23 24.07
CA GLY A 228 1.74 -0.39 24.89
C GLY A 228 3.18 0.03 24.56
N GLY A 229 3.38 0.98 23.65
CA GLY A 229 4.69 1.52 23.29
C GLY A 229 5.43 0.69 22.22
N VAL A 230 6.74 0.91 22.10
CA VAL A 230 7.63 0.22 21.14
C VAL A 230 7.92 -1.21 21.60
N ALA A 231 8.07 -2.13 20.64
CA ALA A 231 8.37 -3.53 20.93
C ALA A 231 9.64 -3.71 21.82
N PRO A 232 9.68 -4.71 22.72
CA PRO A 232 10.82 -4.93 23.61
C PRO A 232 12.16 -5.21 22.89
N SER A 233 12.10 -5.73 21.67
CA SER A 233 13.24 -5.86 20.77
C SER A 233 12.76 -5.80 19.31
N PHE A 234 13.69 -5.58 18.38
CA PHE A 234 13.36 -5.33 16.97
C PHE A 234 12.49 -6.41 16.32
N PHE A 235 12.67 -7.69 16.68
CA PHE A 235 11.87 -8.82 16.20
C PHE A 235 11.12 -9.55 17.33
N ALA A 236 10.81 -8.87 18.44
CA ALA A 236 10.06 -9.46 19.53
C ALA A 236 8.66 -9.92 19.07
N TYR A 237 8.17 -11.00 19.66
CA TYR A 237 6.76 -11.37 19.57
C TYR A 237 5.92 -10.40 20.41
N ASN A 238 5.07 -9.62 19.76
CA ASN A 238 4.22 -8.62 20.37
C ASN A 238 2.81 -8.62 19.75
N PRO A 239 2.03 -9.70 19.96
CA PRO A 239 0.73 -9.88 19.33
C PRO A 239 -0.29 -8.85 19.84
N ARG A 240 -0.92 -8.14 18.92
CA ARG A 240 -1.99 -7.17 19.18
C ARG A 240 -2.97 -7.12 18.02
N CYS A 241 -4.09 -6.41 18.19
CA CYS A 241 -5.07 -6.23 17.13
C CYS A 241 -4.54 -5.30 16.03
N LEU A 242 -5.06 -5.44 14.81
CA LEU A 242 -4.95 -4.38 13.80
C LEU A 242 -5.70 -3.13 14.27
N ARG A 243 -5.07 -1.96 14.20
CA ARG A 243 -5.69 -0.66 14.51
C ARG A 243 -5.67 0.24 13.29
N ARG A 244 -6.73 1.03 13.11
CA ARG A 244 -6.80 2.05 12.04
C ARG A 244 -7.44 3.33 12.53
N ASP A 245 -7.01 4.44 11.94
CA ASP A 245 -7.67 5.72 12.04
C ASP A 245 -7.75 6.31 10.62
N VAL A 246 -8.70 5.79 9.84
CA VAL A 246 -8.78 6.07 8.41
C VAL A 246 -9.09 7.55 8.18
N SER A 247 -8.14 8.27 7.55
CA SER A 247 -8.12 9.72 7.54
C SER A 247 -8.51 10.32 6.18
N GLN A 248 -9.75 10.82 6.08
CA GLN A 248 -10.16 11.66 4.95
C GLN A 248 -9.33 12.94 4.86
N TRP A 249 -8.84 13.45 5.99
CA TRP A 249 -8.04 14.67 6.01
C TRP A 249 -6.76 14.52 5.19
N VAL A 250 -6.10 13.37 5.29
CA VAL A 250 -4.91 13.03 4.49
C VAL A 250 -5.28 12.76 3.04
N SER A 251 -6.26 11.87 2.82
CA SER A 251 -6.59 11.43 1.46
C SER A 251 -7.07 12.58 0.56
N SER A 252 -7.81 13.53 1.13
CA SER A 252 -8.35 14.70 0.41
C SER A 252 -7.29 15.77 0.09
N ARG A 253 -6.05 15.62 0.57
CA ARG A 253 -4.97 16.61 0.37
C ARG A 253 -3.82 16.09 -0.49
N TRP A 254 -3.47 14.81 -0.36
CA TRP A 254 -2.27 14.25 -0.97
C TRP A 254 -2.49 13.03 -1.85
N THR A 255 -3.71 12.49 -1.90
CA THR A 255 -3.98 11.26 -2.67
C THR A 255 -5.17 11.39 -3.62
N ARG A 256 -5.48 12.62 -4.07
CA ARG A 256 -6.48 12.85 -5.13
C ARG A 256 -5.89 12.48 -6.48
N ASP A 257 -6.76 12.37 -7.49
CA ASP A 257 -6.36 12.17 -8.89
C ASP A 257 -5.35 13.23 -9.36
N ILE A 258 -5.56 14.50 -8.99
CA ILE A 258 -4.65 15.60 -9.34
C ILE A 258 -3.26 15.43 -8.75
N ASP A 259 -3.13 14.85 -7.54
CA ASP A 259 -1.84 14.70 -6.87
C ASP A 259 -0.97 13.67 -7.61
N SER A 260 -1.58 12.57 -8.06
CA SER A 260 -0.92 11.57 -8.92
C SER A 260 -0.66 12.10 -10.33
N TYR A 261 -1.59 12.88 -10.91
CA TYR A 261 -1.40 13.50 -12.22
C TYR A 261 -0.22 14.47 -12.24
N VAL A 262 -0.13 15.36 -11.25
CA VAL A 262 0.98 16.32 -11.11
C VAL A 262 2.29 15.57 -10.92
N LEU A 263 2.31 14.56 -10.05
CA LEU A 263 3.48 13.70 -9.85
C LEU A 263 3.98 13.07 -11.17
N ILE A 264 3.09 12.54 -11.99
CA ILE A 264 3.47 11.90 -13.26
C ILE A 264 3.92 12.92 -14.31
N THR A 265 3.28 14.08 -14.38
CA THR A 265 3.46 15.04 -15.49
C THR A 265 4.52 16.10 -15.25
N GLN A 266 4.79 16.46 -13.99
CA GLN A 266 5.71 17.55 -13.63
C GLN A 266 7.12 17.08 -13.23
N HIS A 267 7.35 15.76 -13.15
CA HIS A 267 8.64 15.20 -12.78
C HIS A 267 9.29 14.48 -13.95
N ASP A 268 10.38 15.05 -14.48
CA ASP A 268 10.97 14.55 -15.72
C ASP A 268 12.02 13.45 -15.54
N ASN A 269 12.66 13.40 -14.37
CA ASN A 269 13.67 12.42 -13.99
C ASN A 269 13.21 11.61 -12.76
N VAL A 270 13.76 10.40 -12.60
CA VAL A 270 13.34 9.47 -11.54
C VAL A 270 13.64 10.01 -10.14
N GLY A 271 14.71 10.79 -9.97
CA GLY A 271 15.07 11.37 -8.68
C GLY A 271 14.02 12.35 -8.16
N SER A 272 13.59 13.31 -8.99
CA SER A 272 12.53 14.23 -8.59
C SER A 272 11.17 13.53 -8.45
N PHE A 273 10.88 12.54 -9.30
CA PHE A 273 9.66 11.75 -9.23
C PHE A 273 9.56 10.95 -7.92
N GLN A 274 10.58 10.15 -7.57
CA GLN A 274 10.53 9.32 -6.37
C GLN A 274 10.57 10.15 -5.07
N THR A 275 11.27 11.29 -5.07
CA THR A 275 11.28 12.20 -3.92
C THR A 275 9.90 12.82 -3.70
N ALA A 276 9.27 13.35 -4.75
CA ALA A 276 7.93 13.92 -4.64
C ALA A 276 6.85 12.86 -4.31
N MET A 277 7.02 11.63 -4.81
CA MET A 277 6.15 10.49 -4.47
C MET A 277 6.20 10.18 -2.97
N GLN A 278 7.41 10.10 -2.40
CA GLN A 278 7.64 9.80 -0.98
C GLN A 278 7.24 10.96 -0.07
N GLY A 279 7.39 12.19 -0.53
CA GLY A 279 6.99 13.41 0.16
C GLY A 279 8.12 14.40 0.35
N ASP A 280 7.78 15.68 0.39
CA ASP A 280 8.68 16.77 0.80
C ASP A 280 8.37 17.11 2.27
N PHE A 281 9.00 16.38 3.17
CA PHE A 281 8.72 16.48 4.60
C PHE A 281 9.13 17.83 5.20
N ALA A 282 10.11 18.51 4.60
CA ALA A 282 10.52 19.86 5.01
C ALA A 282 9.41 20.88 4.73
N ALA A 283 8.68 20.71 3.62
CA ALA A 283 7.50 21.51 3.28
C ALA A 283 6.19 21.00 3.91
N GLY A 284 6.24 19.93 4.72
CA GLY A 284 5.06 19.28 5.27
C GLY A 284 4.22 18.51 4.25
N ASN A 285 4.75 18.23 3.06
CA ASN A 285 4.04 17.51 2.01
C ASN A 285 4.24 16.00 2.16
N TYR A 286 3.14 15.25 2.29
CA TYR A 286 3.17 13.80 2.45
C TYR A 286 3.51 13.08 1.13
N GLY A 287 3.23 13.68 -0.03
CA GLY A 287 3.25 12.93 -1.29
C GLY A 287 2.24 11.77 -1.29
N VAL A 288 2.12 11.08 -2.42
CA VAL A 288 1.11 10.01 -2.57
C VAL A 288 1.47 8.74 -1.80
N HIS A 289 2.76 8.46 -1.56
CA HIS A 289 3.22 7.32 -0.77
C HIS A 289 2.90 7.50 0.71
N THR A 290 3.46 8.53 1.35
CA THR A 290 3.21 8.76 2.79
C THR A 290 1.74 9.13 3.01
N GLY A 291 1.10 9.84 2.07
CA GLY A 291 -0.34 10.12 2.12
C GLY A 291 -1.20 8.85 2.06
N GLY A 292 -0.81 7.83 1.28
CA GLY A 292 -1.53 6.56 1.23
C GLY A 292 -1.41 5.77 2.53
N HIS A 293 -0.21 5.65 3.11
CA HIS A 293 0.00 5.04 4.43
C HIS A 293 -0.80 5.75 5.53
N PHE A 294 -0.75 7.08 5.57
CA PHE A 294 -1.45 7.85 6.60
C PHE A 294 -2.94 8.08 6.34
N THR A 295 -3.44 7.70 5.16
CA THR A 295 -4.88 7.52 4.96
C THR A 295 -5.38 6.27 5.70
N ILE A 296 -4.54 5.23 5.85
CA ILE A 296 -4.84 4.04 6.66
C ILE A 296 -4.64 4.37 8.16
N GLY A 297 -3.48 4.95 8.47
CA GLY A 297 -3.11 5.36 9.83
C GLY A 297 -3.03 4.18 10.80
N GLY A 298 -3.24 4.47 12.08
CA GLY A 298 -3.27 3.45 13.13
C GLY A 298 -1.98 2.66 13.29
N ASP A 299 -2.11 1.37 13.60
CA ASP A 299 -1.01 0.43 13.81
C ASP A 299 -1.31 -0.91 13.11
N PRO A 300 -0.45 -1.36 12.19
CA PRO A 300 0.87 -0.78 11.89
C PRO A 300 0.89 0.20 10.71
N GLY A 301 -0.26 0.59 10.15
CA GLY A 301 -0.33 1.43 8.94
C GLY A 301 0.40 2.78 9.05
N GLY A 302 0.50 3.35 10.26
CA GLY A 302 1.27 4.56 10.55
C GLY A 302 2.72 4.34 11.02
N ASP A 303 3.27 3.13 10.92
CA ASP A 303 4.65 2.80 11.31
C ASP A 303 5.50 2.49 10.08
N LEU A 304 6.57 3.27 9.86
CA LEU A 304 7.45 3.14 8.70
C LEU A 304 8.04 1.73 8.54
N PHE A 305 8.30 1.02 9.64
CA PHE A 305 8.94 -0.29 9.60
C PHE A 305 7.92 -1.42 9.43
N THR A 306 6.79 -1.32 10.14
CA THR A 306 5.83 -2.42 10.28
C THR A 306 4.60 -2.26 9.39
N SER A 307 4.50 -1.21 8.56
CA SER A 307 3.34 -0.96 7.69
C SER A 307 2.85 -2.14 6.83
N PRO A 308 3.68 -3.10 6.35
CA PRO A 308 3.17 -4.29 5.67
C PRO A 308 2.32 -5.21 6.55
N GLY A 309 2.34 -5.00 7.87
CA GLY A 309 1.45 -5.69 8.80
C GLY A 309 -0.03 -5.33 8.60
N ASP A 310 -0.34 -4.21 7.94
CA ASP A 310 -1.69 -3.90 7.48
C ASP A 310 -1.92 -4.49 6.06
N PRO A 311 -2.95 -5.34 5.84
CA PRO A 311 -3.22 -5.93 4.53
C PRO A 311 -3.43 -4.93 3.39
N ALA A 312 -3.83 -3.69 3.68
CA ALA A 312 -4.00 -2.63 2.70
C ALA A 312 -2.67 -2.13 2.10
N PHE A 313 -1.53 -2.41 2.76
CA PHE A 313 -0.18 -2.06 2.28
C PHE A 313 0.05 -2.54 0.84
N TYR A 314 -0.30 -3.79 0.53
CA TYR A 314 0.00 -4.39 -0.77
C TYR A 314 -0.85 -3.77 -1.90
N LEU A 315 -2.07 -3.32 -1.60
CA LEU A 315 -2.90 -2.60 -2.56
C LEU A 315 -2.42 -1.15 -2.74
N HIS A 316 -1.95 -0.52 -1.67
CA HIS A 316 -1.29 0.79 -1.73
C HIS A 316 -0.02 0.72 -2.58
N HIS A 317 0.87 -0.24 -2.34
CA HIS A 317 2.12 -0.38 -3.10
C HIS A 317 1.91 -0.87 -4.53
N ALA A 318 0.85 -1.62 -4.81
CA ALA A 318 0.44 -1.88 -6.20
C ALA A 318 0.01 -0.60 -6.94
N GLN A 319 -0.55 0.40 -6.25
CA GLN A 319 -0.85 1.72 -6.82
C GLN A 319 0.40 2.62 -6.93
N ILE A 320 1.37 2.50 -6.01
CA ILE A 320 2.70 3.12 -6.15
C ILE A 320 3.37 2.61 -7.42
N ASP A 321 3.41 1.29 -7.59
CA ASP A 321 3.98 0.66 -8.79
C ASP A 321 3.19 1.02 -10.05
N ARG A 322 1.86 1.09 -10.00
CA ARG A 322 1.04 1.61 -11.11
C ARG A 322 1.45 3.02 -11.48
N THR A 323 1.61 3.91 -10.50
CA THR A 323 1.98 5.32 -10.73
C THR A 323 3.35 5.44 -11.39
N TRP A 324 4.32 4.64 -10.94
CA TRP A 324 5.64 4.55 -11.57
C TRP A 324 5.57 3.95 -12.98
N TRP A 325 4.81 2.87 -13.17
CA TRP A 325 4.58 2.26 -14.47
C TRP A 325 3.98 3.25 -15.48
N ILE A 326 3.01 4.08 -15.06
CA ILE A 326 2.46 5.15 -15.92
C ILE A 326 3.58 6.13 -16.26
N TRP A 327 4.35 6.62 -15.27
CA TRP A 327 5.43 7.57 -15.50
C TRP A 327 6.49 7.05 -16.47
N GLN A 328 6.89 5.78 -16.36
CA GLN A 328 7.85 5.15 -17.27
C GLN A 328 7.34 5.13 -18.71
N ASN A 329 6.04 4.85 -18.91
CA ASN A 329 5.48 4.51 -20.22
C ASN A 329 4.69 5.64 -20.90
N VAL A 330 4.24 6.68 -20.19
CA VAL A 330 3.32 7.71 -20.72
C VAL A 330 3.94 8.60 -21.81
N ASN A 331 5.28 8.68 -21.86
CA ASN A 331 6.02 9.44 -22.85
C ASN A 331 6.90 8.52 -23.71
N LEU A 332 6.39 8.16 -24.89
CA LEU A 332 7.05 7.26 -25.84
C LEU A 332 8.50 7.68 -26.17
N LYS A 333 8.78 8.99 -26.28
CA LYS A 333 10.15 9.50 -26.59
C LYS A 333 11.11 9.31 -25.42
N LYS A 334 10.60 9.33 -24.17
CA LYS A 334 11.40 9.18 -22.95
C LYS A 334 11.41 7.75 -22.42
N LEU A 335 10.53 6.87 -22.89
CA LEU A 335 10.29 5.51 -22.37
C LEU A 335 11.58 4.71 -22.21
N ARG A 336 12.43 4.64 -23.25
CA ARG A 336 13.71 3.91 -23.18
C ARG A 336 14.61 4.42 -22.06
N GLY A 337 14.76 5.74 -21.93
CA GLY A 337 15.57 6.35 -20.88
C GLY A 337 14.95 6.23 -19.49
N ARG A 338 13.61 6.26 -19.38
CA ARG A 338 12.89 6.12 -18.11
C ARG A 338 12.83 4.69 -17.58
N THR A 339 12.90 3.70 -18.47
CA THR A 339 12.81 2.29 -18.07
C THR A 339 13.92 1.98 -17.07
N ASN A 340 15.18 2.25 -17.42
CA ASN A 340 16.33 1.95 -16.57
C ASN A 340 16.84 3.18 -15.78
N ALA A 341 16.02 4.21 -15.60
CA ALA A 341 16.40 5.37 -14.83
C ALA A 341 16.50 5.02 -13.34
N ILE A 342 17.64 5.32 -12.73
CA ILE A 342 17.88 5.19 -11.29
C ILE A 342 18.50 6.48 -10.74
N ALA A 343 18.17 6.84 -9.50
CA ALA A 343 18.77 7.98 -8.81
C ALA A 343 18.75 7.78 -7.29
N GLY A 344 19.78 8.26 -6.59
CA GLY A 344 19.91 8.15 -5.14
C GLY A 344 21.00 7.17 -4.70
N THR A 345 21.05 6.93 -3.39
CA THR A 345 22.06 6.09 -2.72
C THR A 345 21.43 4.87 -2.05
N ILE A 346 22.24 4.00 -1.46
CA ILE A 346 21.79 2.73 -0.84
C ILE A 346 21.43 2.85 0.65
N THR A 347 21.33 4.08 1.17
CA THR A 347 20.95 4.40 2.55
C THR A 347 19.89 5.48 2.57
N LEU A 348 18.95 5.40 3.53
CA LEU A 348 17.83 6.33 3.68
C LEU A 348 18.30 7.78 3.66
N ASN A 349 17.88 8.53 2.65
CA ASN A 349 18.24 9.93 2.45
C ASN A 349 19.76 10.18 2.50
N ASN A 350 20.55 9.19 2.05
CA ASN A 350 22.01 9.20 2.11
C ASN A 350 22.57 9.39 3.54
N ASN A 351 21.91 8.80 4.54
CA ASN A 351 22.35 8.85 5.93
C ASN A 351 22.48 7.43 6.55
N PRO A 352 23.70 6.99 6.90
CA PRO A 352 24.99 7.65 6.63
C PRO A 352 25.27 7.74 5.11
N PRO A 353 26.17 8.62 4.65
CA PRO A 353 26.53 8.71 3.24
C PRO A 353 26.98 7.35 2.68
N SER A 354 26.48 7.00 1.49
CA SER A 354 26.80 5.74 0.82
C SER A 354 26.96 5.94 -0.69
N ARG A 355 27.38 4.89 -1.40
CA ARG A 355 27.49 4.94 -2.86
C ARG A 355 26.12 5.10 -3.52
N ASN A 356 26.14 5.59 -4.76
CA ASN A 356 24.96 5.56 -5.61
C ASN A 356 24.51 4.12 -5.84
N GLY A 357 23.20 3.93 -5.96
CA GLY A 357 22.65 2.66 -6.43
C GLY A 357 22.93 2.45 -7.92
N THR A 358 23.03 1.21 -8.34
CA THR A 358 23.26 0.81 -9.74
C THR A 358 22.24 -0.23 -10.19
N LEU A 359 22.19 -0.54 -11.49
CA LEU A 359 21.29 -1.56 -12.02
C LEU A 359 21.71 -2.96 -11.58
N GLU A 360 23.00 -3.14 -11.27
CA GLU A 360 23.62 -4.39 -10.82
C GLU A 360 23.39 -4.67 -9.32
N ASP A 361 22.76 -3.73 -8.60
CA ASP A 361 22.40 -3.95 -7.19
C ASP A 361 21.37 -5.07 -7.07
N ILE A 362 21.53 -5.90 -6.04
CA ILE A 362 20.65 -7.03 -5.79
C ILE A 362 19.47 -6.61 -4.92
N VAL A 363 18.26 -6.90 -5.38
CA VAL A 363 17.03 -6.89 -4.59
C VAL A 363 16.90 -8.26 -3.92
N ASP A 364 17.18 -8.30 -2.63
CA ASP A 364 17.06 -9.51 -1.80
C ASP A 364 15.85 -9.39 -0.86
N LEU A 365 14.93 -10.34 -0.96
CA LEU A 365 13.73 -10.40 -0.11
C LEU A 365 13.81 -11.53 0.95
N GLY A 366 15.02 -12.01 1.25
CA GLY A 366 15.26 -13.04 2.24
C GLY A 366 14.45 -14.31 1.96
N VAL A 367 13.65 -14.73 2.95
CA VAL A 367 12.84 -15.96 2.85
C VAL A 367 11.61 -15.83 1.94
N ASN A 368 11.36 -14.66 1.35
CA ASN A 368 10.13 -14.39 0.59
C ASN A 368 10.27 -14.61 -0.92
N ALA A 369 11.48 -14.47 -1.49
CA ALA A 369 11.75 -14.73 -2.90
C ALA A 369 13.25 -14.86 -3.15
N ALA A 370 13.62 -15.50 -4.26
CA ALA A 370 15.00 -15.52 -4.72
C ALA A 370 15.50 -14.09 -5.04
N PRO A 371 16.79 -13.79 -4.80
CA PRO A 371 17.36 -12.50 -5.13
C PRO A 371 17.34 -12.25 -6.64
N VAL A 372 17.13 -11.00 -7.03
CA VAL A 372 17.10 -10.56 -8.43
C VAL A 372 17.92 -9.29 -8.60
N GLU A 373 18.54 -9.13 -9.77
CA GLU A 373 19.24 -7.90 -10.13
C GLU A 373 18.22 -6.77 -10.36
N LEU A 374 18.53 -5.56 -9.89
CA LEU A 374 17.64 -4.41 -9.97
C LEU A 374 17.28 -4.09 -11.42
N GLY A 375 18.23 -4.20 -12.35
CA GLY A 375 18.06 -4.02 -13.78
C GLY A 375 16.98 -4.91 -14.41
N ASP A 376 16.82 -6.14 -13.91
CA ASP A 376 15.88 -7.13 -14.44
C ASP A 376 14.41 -6.84 -14.08
N VAL A 377 14.20 -5.99 -13.08
CA VAL A 377 12.87 -5.65 -12.53
C VAL A 377 12.43 -4.21 -12.83
N MET A 378 13.23 -3.48 -13.60
CA MET A 378 12.93 -2.10 -14.02
C MET A 378 11.73 -2.00 -14.97
N SER A 379 11.35 -3.09 -15.64
CA SER A 379 10.14 -3.19 -16.45
C SER A 379 9.19 -4.27 -15.93
N THR A 380 7.89 -4.01 -15.98
CA THR A 380 6.85 -5.00 -15.65
C THR A 380 6.67 -6.06 -16.72
N MET A 381 7.27 -5.87 -17.91
CA MET A 381 7.21 -6.78 -19.05
C MET A 381 8.43 -7.72 -19.15
N GLY A 382 9.25 -7.78 -18.09
CA GLY A 382 10.48 -8.57 -18.05
C GLY A 382 11.59 -7.96 -18.91
N LEU A 383 12.75 -7.72 -18.29
CA LEU A 383 14.02 -7.44 -18.99
C LEU A 383 14.98 -8.59 -18.71
N ALA A 384 15.79 -8.98 -19.70
CA ALA A 384 16.94 -9.87 -19.53
C ALA A 384 16.74 -11.17 -18.72
N GLY A 385 15.53 -11.73 -18.67
CA GLY A 385 15.22 -12.95 -17.90
C GLY A 385 14.60 -12.71 -16.51
N GLY A 386 14.31 -11.45 -16.16
CA GLY A 386 13.60 -11.06 -14.94
C GLY A 386 12.20 -11.67 -14.81
N PRO A 387 11.68 -11.83 -13.58
CA PRO A 387 10.51 -12.66 -13.29
C PRO A 387 9.16 -11.98 -13.57
N LEU A 388 9.16 -10.71 -13.97
CA LEU A 388 7.94 -9.90 -14.05
C LEU A 388 7.24 -10.08 -15.40
N CYS A 389 5.92 -10.27 -15.36
CA CYS A 389 5.09 -10.24 -16.55
C CYS A 389 3.66 -9.77 -16.24
N TYR A 390 3.48 -8.45 -16.13
CA TYR A 390 2.17 -7.86 -15.83
C TYR A 390 2.02 -6.43 -16.35
N VAL A 391 0.75 -6.02 -16.45
CA VAL A 391 0.33 -4.65 -16.78
C VAL A 391 -0.79 -4.21 -15.83
N TYR A 392 -1.04 -2.90 -15.81
CA TYR A 392 -2.17 -2.29 -15.10
C TYR A 392 -3.29 -1.96 -16.07
N VAL A 393 -4.54 -2.30 -15.69
CA VAL A 393 -5.75 -2.05 -16.51
C VAL A 393 -6.91 -1.50 -15.69
#